data_AF-A0A9E4B9Q9-F1
#
_entry.id   AF-A0A9E4B9Q9-F1
#
_cell.length_a   1.000
_cell.length_b   1.000
_cell.length_c   1.000
_cell.angle_alpha   90.00
_cell.angle_beta   90.00
_cell.angle_gamma   90.00
#
_symmetry.space_group_name_H-M   'P 1'
#
loop_
_entity.id
_entity.type
_entity.pdbx_description
1 polymer ?
#
loop_
_entity_poly.entity_id
_entity_poly.type
_entity_poly.pdbx_seq_one_letter_code
_entity_poly.pdbx_strand_id
1 'polypeptide(L)' 'YPDVVGPANPAFRVASGDLAELAQALDVEALHEGLVDDPDGRTAALARLVARKPLQSVDAPRA' A
#
# COMPACT_ATOMS: atom_id res chain seq x y z
N TYR A 1 12.97 -10.22 -18.72
CA TYR A 1 12.35 -9.50 -17.60
C TYR A 1 13.42 -8.66 -16.92
N PRO A 2 13.14 -7.42 -16.52
CA PRO A 2 14.13 -6.62 -15.77
C PRO A 2 14.54 -7.36 -14.48
N ASP A 3 15.78 -7.13 -14.03
CA ASP A 3 16.25 -7.61 -12.73
C ASP A 3 15.59 -6.76 -11.64
N VAL A 4 14.48 -7.27 -11.09
CA VAL A 4 13.68 -6.54 -10.09
C VAL A 4 14.12 -6.94 -8.69
N VAL A 5 14.65 -5.97 -7.94
CA VAL A 5 15.12 -6.19 -6.57
C VAL A 5 13.98 -6.13 -5.56
N GLY A 6 14.14 -6.88 -4.46
CA GLY A 6 13.20 -6.89 -3.34
C GLY A 6 13.34 -8.14 -2.47
N PRO A 7 12.69 -8.17 -1.28
CA PRO A 7 12.75 -9.32 -0.39
C PRO A 7 12.17 -10.57 -1.07
N ALA A 8 12.88 -11.70 -0.99
CA ALA A 8 12.40 -12.97 -1.55
C ALA A 8 11.34 -13.64 -0.67
N ASN A 9 11.31 -13.33 0.63
CA ASN A 9 10.36 -13.90 1.56
C ASN A 9 8.92 -13.40 1.26
N PRO A 10 7.96 -14.31 0.99
CA PRO A 10 6.57 -13.94 0.70
C PRO A 10 5.90 -13.10 1.79
N ALA A 11 6.34 -13.18 3.05
CA ALA A 11 5.80 -12.37 4.15
C ALA A 11 5.99 -10.84 3.95
N PHE A 12 6.90 -10.43 3.06
CA PHE A 12 7.13 -9.04 2.70
C PHE A 12 6.71 -8.73 1.25
N ARG A 13 5.87 -9.59 0.66
CA ARG A 13 5.32 -9.42 -0.69
C ARG A 13 3.82 -9.31 -0.61
N VAL A 14 3.27 -8.53 -1.53
CA VAL A 14 1.83 -8.38 -1.73
C VAL A 14 1.54 -8.66 -3.20
N ALA A 15 0.39 -9.27 -3.48
CA ALA A 15 -0.12 -9.32 -4.84
C ALA A 15 -0.69 -7.96 -5.23
N SER A 16 -0.90 -7.76 -6.53
CA SER A 16 -1.51 -6.51 -7.00
C SER A 16 -2.93 -6.40 -6.46
N GLY A 17 -3.27 -5.25 -5.88
CA GLY A 17 -4.57 -4.97 -5.27
C GLY A 17 -4.68 -5.35 -3.79
N ASP A 18 -3.84 -6.23 -3.25
CA ASP A 18 -3.89 -6.64 -1.83
C ASP A 18 -3.79 -5.45 -0.89
N LEU A 19 -2.92 -4.48 -1.22
CA LEU A 19 -2.71 -3.31 -0.39
C LEU A 19 -3.97 -2.41 -0.34
N ALA A 20 -4.70 -2.30 -1.46
CA ALA A 20 -5.96 -1.59 -1.53
C ALA A 20 -7.06 -2.33 -0.76
N GLU A 21 -7.12 -3.66 -0.90
CA GLU A 21 -8.11 -4.50 -0.21
C GLU A 21 -7.96 -4.41 1.32
N LEU A 22 -6.73 -4.51 1.82
CA LEU A 22 -6.46 -4.44 3.25
C LEU A 22 -6.71 -3.04 3.84
N ALA A 23 -6.61 -1.98 3.02
CA ALA A 23 -6.77 -0.60 3.44
C ALA A 23 -8.21 -0.06 3.32
N GLN A 24 -9.21 -0.89 3.01
CA GLN A 24 -10.61 -0.47 2.83
C GLN A 24 -11.20 0.29 4.03
N ALA A 25 -10.68 0.04 5.24
CA ALA A 25 -11.11 0.71 6.46
C ALA A 25 -10.33 2.01 6.75
N LEU A 26 -9.56 2.53 5.80
CA LEU A 26 -8.78 3.76 5.91
C LEU A 26 -9.23 4.78 4.86
N ASP A 27 -9.05 6.06 5.17
CA ASP A 27 -9.20 7.13 4.18
C ASP A 27 -7.92 7.18 3.33
N VAL A 28 -7.89 6.46 2.21
CA VAL A 28 -6.73 6.38 1.33
C VAL A 28 -6.53 7.69 0.56
N GLU A 29 -5.36 8.32 0.74
CA GLU A 29 -4.97 9.56 0.05
C GLU A 29 -4.19 9.26 -1.24
N ALA A 30 -3.34 8.24 -1.22
CA ALA A 30 -2.58 7.81 -2.38
C ALA A 30 -2.28 6.31 -2.34
N LEU A 31 -2.36 5.67 -3.49
CA LEU A 31 -1.94 4.29 -3.71
C LEU A 31 -1.03 4.25 -4.95
N HIS A 32 0.07 3.53 -4.85
CA HIS A 32 0.98 3.26 -5.95
C HIS A 32 1.40 1.80 -5.92
N GLU A 33 1.21 1.11 -7.04
CA GLU A 33 1.77 -0.21 -7.32
C GLU A 33 2.52 -0.13 -8.64
N GLY A 34 3.83 -0.34 -8.62
CA GLY A 34 4.63 -0.15 -9.82
C GLY A 34 6.11 -0.41 -9.63
N LEU A 35 6.85 -0.20 -10.73
CA LEU A 35 8.30 -0.24 -10.73
C LEU A 35 8.85 1.16 -10.42
N VAL A 36 9.86 1.22 -9.57
CA VAL A 36 10.61 2.43 -9.21
C VAL A 36 12.10 2.18 -9.30
N ASP A 37 12.88 3.23 -9.44
CA ASP A 37 14.33 3.15 -9.25
C ASP A 37 14.65 3.34 -7.75
N ASP A 38 15.41 2.40 -7.18
CA ASP A 38 15.96 2.53 -5.84
C ASP A 38 17.13 3.54 -5.83
N PRO A 39 17.59 4.00 -4.65
CA PRO A 39 18.70 4.96 -4.56
C PRO A 39 20.03 4.48 -5.16
N ASP A 40 20.19 3.17 -5.38
CA ASP A 40 21.38 2.57 -6.00
C ASP A 40 21.22 2.43 -7.53
N GLY A 41 20.10 2.92 -8.11
CA GLY A 41 19.81 2.89 -9.54
C GLY A 41 19.28 1.55 -10.04
N ARG A 42 18.76 0.70 -9.16
CA ARG A 42 18.17 -0.60 -9.52
C ARG A 42 16.65 -0.52 -9.57
N THR A 43 16.04 -1.32 -10.44
CA THR A 43 14.58 -1.40 -10.52
C THR A 43 14.02 -2.23 -9.37
N ALA A 44 13.09 -1.67 -8.60
CA ALA A 44 12.37 -2.35 -7.53
C ALA A 44 10.86 -2.32 -7.79
N ALA A 45 10.14 -3.39 -7.39
CA ALA A 45 8.68 -3.38 -7.35
C ALA A 45 8.22 -2.82 -5.99
N LEU A 46 7.43 -1.74 -6.03
CA LEU A 46 6.95 -1.06 -4.84
C LEU A 46 5.42 -1.02 -4.81
N ALA A 47 4.87 -1.50 -3.69
CA ALA A 47 3.51 -1.21 -3.27
C ALA A 47 3.55 -0.19 -2.13
N ARG A 48 2.94 0.97 -2.32
CA ARG A 48 2.95 2.08 -1.35
C ARG A 48 1.55 2.66 -1.21
N LEU A 49 1.13 2.86 0.03
CA LEU A 49 -0.14 3.50 0.37
C LEU A 49 0.08 4.59 1.42
N VAL A 50 -0.57 5.73 1.21
CA VAL A 50 -0.68 6.83 2.17
C VAL A 50 -2.16 6.95 2.51
N ALA A 51 -2.50 6.84 3.78
CA ALA A 51 -3.89 6.90 4.23
C ALA A 51 -3.98 7.48 5.63
N ARG A 52 -5.18 7.93 5.99
CA ARG A 52 -5.52 8.42 7.32
C ARG A 52 -6.44 7.43 8.02
N LYS A 53 -6.36 7.42 9.35
CA LYS A 53 -7.38 6.80 10.17
C LYS A 53 -8.71 7.54 9.91
N PRO A 54 -9.81 6.83 9.61
CA PRO A 54 -11.09 7.48 9.44
C PRO A 54 -11.48 8.21 10.72
N LEU A 55 -12.06 9.40 10.58
CA LEU A 55 -12.71 10.05 11.69
C LEU A 55 -13.89 9.16 12.12
N GLN A 56 -13.86 8.64 13.34
CA GLN A 56 -15.04 7.98 13.90
C GLN A 56 -16.17 9.02 13.88
N SER A 57 -17.27 8.71 13.20
CA SER A 57 -18.52 9.43 13.38
C SER A 57 -18.90 9.28 14.86
N VAL A 58 -18.74 10.38 15.61
CA VAL A 58 -19.27 10.49 16.97
C VAL A 58 -20.76 10.16 16.90
N ASP A 59 -21.18 9.22 17.73
CA ASP A 59 -22.52 8.62 17.75
C ASP A 59 -23.64 9.62 17.48
N ALA A 60 -24.50 9.31 16.51
CA ALA A 60 -25.82 9.92 16.46
C ALA A 60 -26.57 9.50 17.74
N PRO A 61 -27.21 10.42 18.47
CA PRO A 61 -27.95 10.06 19.67
C PRO A 61 -29.06 9.06 19.30
N ARG A 62 -29.09 7.92 20.02
CA ARG A 62 -30.27 7.04 20.01
C ARG A 62 -31.44 7.84 20.58
N ALA A 63 -32.44 8.06 19.73
CA ALA A 63 -33.75 8.59 20.13
C ALA A 63 -34.44 7.67 21.13
#